data_AF-A0A7V0NZI9-F1
#
_entry.id   AF-A0A7V0NZI9-F1
#
_cell.length_a   1.000
_cell.length_b   1.000
_cell.length_c   1.000
_cell.angle_alpha   90.00
_cell.angle_beta   90.00
_cell.angle_gamma   90.00
#
_symmetry.space_group_name_H-M   'P 1'
#
loop_
_entity.id
_entity.type
_entity.pdbx_description
1 polymer ?
#
loop_
_entity_poly.entity_id
_entity_poly.type
_entity_poly.pdbx_seq_one_letter_code
_entity_poly.pdbx_strand_id
1 'polypeptide(L)'
;MLFLTDGLPTVGITSPDEIVKNVKGALKKERIIVFGVGHDVNTILLDRLSREAKGFSEYIEPGEDLELAISSVYTKIMRPAVENPEIEFIGADVYNLHPPQVSDIFYGQDIIIAGRYRKAGRAQAILKGLRKGERFVIEKGVDFTSLDEDLDFIPIIWAKKRAAFLLSEIRLHGENKELVDEIVELGKKYGIVTPYTSYLVREEERSRIPFAGVAPHAFREEAVGKRGVMIAKELAKMEREAATAAPEVESIKQIGTKTFYLKKDRYLDAEYKEEMKSKEIRFGSQEYFNLFKKYPQYARYFAISKKITVVIEGMAYKIVE
;
A
#
# COMPACT_ATOMS: atom_id res chain seq x y z
N MET A 1 -7.15 20.86 14.81
CA MET A 1 -5.91 21.46 15.32
C MET A 1 -4.80 21.20 14.32
N LEU A 2 -4.04 22.23 13.97
CA LEU A 2 -2.80 22.10 13.21
C LEU A 2 -1.65 22.16 14.20
N PHE A 3 -0.75 21.18 14.15
CA PHE A 3 0.44 21.10 14.97
C PHE A 3 1.66 21.09 14.04
N LEU A 4 2.62 21.98 14.28
CA LEU A 4 3.83 22.15 13.48
C LEU A 4 5.04 22.04 14.40
N THR A 5 6.05 21.27 13.99
CA THR A 5 7.31 21.17 14.72
C THR A 5 8.46 20.84 13.77
N ASP A 6 9.65 21.31 14.13
CA ASP A 6 10.92 21.06 13.45
C ASP A 6 11.88 20.23 14.32
N GLY A 7 11.44 19.76 15.49
CA GLY A 7 12.32 19.24 16.52
C GLY A 7 11.73 18.14 17.41
N LEU A 8 12.60 17.60 18.26
CA LEU A 8 12.25 16.66 19.32
C LEU A 8 11.71 17.40 20.57
N PRO A 9 10.84 16.77 21.37
CA PRO A 9 10.47 17.31 22.67
C PRO A 9 11.67 17.28 23.62
N THR A 10 12.11 18.43 24.11
CA THR A 10 13.31 18.59 24.97
C THR A 10 13.05 19.16 26.36
N VAL A 11 11.85 19.69 26.60
CA VAL A 11 11.46 20.32 27.87
C VAL A 11 10.16 19.72 28.39
N GLY A 12 10.09 19.47 29.69
CA GLY A 12 8.90 18.89 30.34
C GLY A 12 8.77 17.39 30.07
N ILE A 13 7.58 16.96 29.63
CA ILE A 13 7.32 15.56 29.28
C ILE A 13 7.89 15.29 27.89
N THR A 14 8.95 14.48 27.83
CA THR A 14 9.67 14.17 26.59
C THR A 14 9.46 12.73 26.10
N SER A 15 8.88 11.86 26.93
CA SER A 15 8.58 10.47 26.55
C SER A 15 7.48 10.41 25.48
N PRO A 16 7.73 9.83 24.29
CA PRO A 16 6.72 9.71 23.24
C PRO A 16 5.45 9.00 23.70
N ASP A 17 5.58 7.92 24.49
CA ASP A 17 4.43 7.18 25.00
C ASP A 17 3.57 8.00 25.95
N GLU A 18 4.20 8.79 26.81
CA GLU A 18 3.50 9.64 27.77
C GLU A 18 2.82 10.82 27.06
N ILE A 19 3.48 11.42 26.07
CA ILE A 19 2.89 12.48 25.24
C ILE A 19 1.65 11.95 24.50
N VAL A 20 1.75 10.80 23.84
CA VAL A 20 0.62 10.18 23.12
C VAL A 20 -0.52 9.87 24.08
N LYS A 21 -0.22 9.30 25.27
CA LYS A 21 -1.22 9.02 26.30
C LYS A 21 -1.93 10.29 26.77
N ASN A 22 -1.19 11.36 27.02
CA ASN A 22 -1.75 12.63 27.49
C ASN A 22 -2.64 13.28 26.44
N VAL A 23 -2.19 13.30 25.17
CA VAL A 23 -3.00 13.80 24.05
C VAL A 23 -4.27 12.97 23.91
N LYS A 24 -4.17 11.63 23.93
CA LYS A 24 -5.34 10.74 23.88
C LYS A 24 -6.34 11.01 25.00
N GLY A 25 -5.87 11.28 26.22
CA GLY A 25 -6.72 11.64 27.36
C GLY A 25 -7.38 13.02 27.26
N ALA A 26 -6.78 13.94 26.50
CA ALA A 26 -7.30 15.29 26.30
C ALA A 26 -8.19 15.43 25.06
N LEU A 27 -8.03 14.55 24.07
CA LEU A 27 -8.81 14.54 22.83
C LEU A 27 -10.29 14.32 23.10
N LYS A 28 -11.14 15.17 22.51
CA LYS A 28 -12.60 14.97 22.50
C LYS A 28 -13.05 14.62 21.10
N LYS A 29 -13.09 15.62 20.21
CA LYS A 29 -13.54 15.50 18.82
C LYS A 29 -12.57 16.16 17.84
N GLU A 30 -11.51 16.75 18.35
CA GLU A 30 -10.53 17.51 17.59
C GLU A 30 -9.68 16.56 16.74
N ARG A 31 -9.55 16.89 15.45
CA ARG A 31 -8.55 16.28 14.58
C ARG A 31 -7.20 16.94 14.84
N ILE A 32 -6.11 16.18 14.81
CA ILE A 32 -4.75 16.74 14.84
C ILE A 32 -4.07 16.45 13.50
N ILE A 33 -3.74 17.51 12.78
CA ILE A 33 -2.95 17.43 11.55
C ILE A 33 -1.55 17.90 11.91
N VAL A 34 -0.58 17.03 11.66
CA VAL A 34 0.79 17.21 12.12
C VAL A 34 1.70 17.53 10.94
N PHE A 35 2.50 18.57 11.09
CA PHE A 35 3.54 18.95 10.15
C PHE A 35 4.90 18.78 10.83
N GLY A 36 5.73 17.87 10.30
CA GLY A 36 7.11 17.70 10.70
C GLY A 36 8.04 18.36 9.68
N VAL A 37 8.84 19.34 10.10
CA VAL A 37 9.74 20.09 9.20
C VAL A 37 11.19 19.66 9.43
N GLY A 38 11.91 19.39 8.36
CA GLY A 38 13.28 18.92 8.42
C GLY A 38 13.39 17.47 8.87
N HIS A 39 14.56 17.11 9.39
CA HIS A 39 14.89 15.72 9.74
C HIS A 39 14.96 15.48 11.25
N ASP A 40 14.91 16.53 12.07
CA ASP A 40 15.12 16.45 13.52
C ASP A 40 13.80 16.22 14.28
N VAL A 41 12.84 15.57 13.62
CA VAL A 41 11.53 15.22 14.17
C VAL A 41 11.43 13.73 14.46
N ASN A 42 10.64 13.36 15.48
CA ASN A 42 10.31 11.97 15.75
C ASN A 42 9.06 11.56 14.98
N THR A 43 9.26 10.94 13.81
CA THR A 43 8.16 10.56 12.92
C THR A 43 7.18 9.59 13.56
N ILE A 44 7.63 8.61 14.33
CA ILE A 44 6.75 7.65 15.03
C ILE A 44 5.85 8.37 16.03
N LEU A 45 6.38 9.30 16.82
CA LEU A 45 5.59 10.11 17.74
C LEU A 45 4.52 10.91 16.98
N LEU A 46 4.93 11.62 15.93
CA LEU A 46 4.04 12.48 15.13
C LEU A 46 2.94 11.68 14.42
N ASP A 47 3.28 10.52 13.87
CA ASP A 47 2.33 9.58 13.26
C ASP A 47 1.33 9.06 14.30
N ARG A 48 1.79 8.65 15.49
CA ARG A 48 0.91 8.21 16.59
C ARG A 48 -0.06 9.31 17.04
N LEU A 49 0.42 10.54 17.19
CA LEU A 49 -0.41 11.68 17.57
C LEU A 49 -1.52 11.97 16.56
N SER A 50 -1.16 12.02 15.27
CA SER A 50 -2.15 12.26 14.22
C SER A 50 -3.17 11.13 14.14
N ARG A 51 -2.73 9.87 14.24
CA ARG A 51 -3.61 8.69 14.18
C ARG A 51 -4.59 8.61 15.34
N GLU A 52 -4.14 8.82 16.57
CA GLU A 52 -5.03 8.85 17.75
C GLU A 52 -6.10 9.95 17.64
N ALA A 53 -5.75 11.07 17.02
CA ALA A 53 -6.68 12.17 16.73
C ALA A 53 -7.45 12.00 15.41
N LYS A 54 -7.34 10.86 14.74
CA LYS A 54 -7.93 10.59 13.42
C LYS A 54 -7.62 11.67 12.37
N GLY A 55 -6.44 12.29 12.45
CA GLY A 55 -5.89 13.19 11.46
C GLY A 55 -4.80 12.51 10.64
N PHE A 56 -3.83 13.28 10.16
CA PHE A 56 -2.70 12.79 9.37
C PHE A 56 -1.44 13.59 9.65
N SER A 57 -0.29 13.01 9.31
CA SER A 57 1.02 13.65 9.30
C SER A 57 1.43 14.05 7.88
N GLU A 58 2.21 15.12 7.77
CA GLU A 58 2.87 15.59 6.57
C GLU A 58 4.29 16.01 6.93
N TYR A 59 5.27 15.56 6.15
CA TYR A 59 6.69 15.81 6.40
C TYR A 59 7.31 16.62 5.27
N ILE A 60 7.98 17.70 5.65
CA ILE A 60 8.55 18.68 4.74
C ILE A 60 10.06 18.61 4.87
N GLU A 61 10.72 18.14 3.83
CA GLU A 61 12.17 18.02 3.77
C GLU A 61 12.82 19.39 3.46
N PRO A 62 14.10 19.58 3.82
CA PRO A 62 14.83 20.78 3.45
C PRO A 62 14.82 21.00 1.92
N GLY A 63 14.33 22.16 1.49
CA GLY A 63 14.18 22.52 0.08
C GLY A 63 12.78 22.31 -0.49
N GLU A 64 11.89 21.63 0.23
CA GLU A 64 10.45 21.63 -0.08
C GLU A 64 9.78 22.92 0.42
N ASP A 65 8.69 23.32 -0.25
CA ASP A 65 7.97 24.55 0.06
C ASP A 65 6.92 24.30 1.16
N LEU A 66 7.25 24.73 2.37
CA LEU A 66 6.38 24.63 3.54
C LEU A 66 5.08 25.46 3.37
N GLU A 67 5.15 26.62 2.73
CA GLU A 67 4.00 27.50 2.54
C GLU A 67 2.98 26.85 1.60
N LEU A 68 3.46 26.23 0.52
CA LEU A 68 2.62 25.44 -0.38
C LEU A 68 1.99 24.24 0.34
N ALA A 69 2.78 23.48 1.13
CA ALA A 69 2.26 22.34 1.88
C ALA A 69 1.13 22.76 2.84
N ILE A 70 1.38 23.77 3.69
CA ILE A 70 0.40 24.29 4.65
C ILE A 70 -0.83 24.85 3.93
N SER A 71 -0.64 25.64 2.86
CA SER A 71 -1.75 26.22 2.10
C SER A 71 -2.64 25.14 1.47
N SER A 72 -2.03 24.08 0.93
CA SER A 72 -2.77 22.95 0.35
C SER A 72 -3.61 22.21 1.38
N VAL A 73 -3.11 22.06 2.61
CA VAL A 73 -3.84 21.43 3.70
C VAL A 73 -4.91 22.37 4.24
N TYR A 74 -4.59 23.65 4.45
CA TYR A 74 -5.54 24.64 4.94
C TYR A 74 -6.77 24.74 4.03
N THR A 75 -6.54 24.84 2.72
CA THR A 75 -7.62 24.89 1.72
C THR A 75 -8.50 23.64 1.74
N LYS A 76 -7.91 22.45 1.97
CA LYS A 76 -8.66 21.19 2.11
C LYS A 76 -9.47 21.16 3.41
N ILE A 77 -8.86 21.47 4.56
CA ILE A 77 -9.46 21.21 5.88
C ILE A 77 -10.57 22.17 6.28
N MET A 78 -10.61 23.36 5.69
CA MET A 78 -11.54 24.42 6.06
C MET A 78 -13.02 24.06 5.78
N ARG A 79 -13.28 23.07 4.91
CA ARG A 79 -14.63 22.59 4.62
C ARG A 79 -14.63 21.09 4.34
N PRO A 80 -14.85 20.22 5.34
CA PRO A 80 -15.14 18.82 5.07
C PRO A 80 -16.41 18.72 4.21
N ALA A 81 -16.32 17.94 3.14
CA ALA A 81 -17.46 17.53 2.33
C ALA A 81 -18.30 16.47 3.07
N VAL A 82 -17.64 15.53 3.76
CA VAL A 82 -18.25 14.50 4.61
C VAL A 82 -17.39 14.28 5.84
N GLU A 83 -17.96 14.44 7.02
CA GLU A 83 -17.34 14.19 8.32
C GLU A 83 -17.69 12.79 8.83
N ASN A 84 -16.72 12.13 9.48
CA ASN A 84 -16.83 10.76 10.00
C ASN A 84 -17.44 9.78 8.99
N PRO A 85 -16.86 9.65 7.79
CA PRO A 85 -17.37 8.74 6.79
C PRO A 85 -17.28 7.28 7.25
N GLU A 86 -18.35 6.54 7.03
CA GLU A 86 -18.44 5.09 7.23
C GLU A 86 -18.93 4.45 5.93
N ILE A 87 -18.26 3.38 5.49
CA ILE A 87 -18.68 2.62 4.31
C ILE A 87 -19.20 1.25 4.73
N GLU A 88 -20.34 0.87 4.19
CA GLU A 88 -21.01 -0.40 4.42
C GLU A 88 -21.36 -1.06 3.08
N PHE A 89 -21.35 -2.40 3.05
CA PHE A 89 -21.74 -3.18 1.88
C PHE A 89 -22.89 -4.12 2.25
N ILE A 90 -24.04 -3.98 1.58
CA ILE A 90 -25.19 -4.89 1.73
C ILE A 90 -25.19 -5.89 0.58
N GLY A 91 -25.30 -7.19 0.91
CA GLY A 91 -25.32 -8.26 -0.09
C GLY A 91 -23.93 -8.75 -0.52
N ALA A 92 -22.86 -8.20 0.05
CA ALA A 92 -21.50 -8.69 -0.14
C ALA A 92 -20.76 -8.82 1.19
N ASP A 93 -19.88 -9.80 1.24
CA ASP A 93 -19.01 -10.07 2.37
C ASP A 93 -17.63 -9.50 2.08
N VAL A 94 -17.44 -8.24 2.51
CA VAL A 94 -16.23 -7.44 2.26
C VAL A 94 -15.36 -7.40 3.51
N TYR A 95 -14.05 -7.60 3.33
CA TYR A 95 -13.07 -7.67 4.41
C TYR A 95 -11.74 -7.04 3.99
N ASN A 96 -10.84 -6.81 4.97
CA ASN A 96 -9.55 -6.15 4.79
C ASN A 96 -9.66 -4.83 4.01
N LEU A 97 -10.55 -3.95 4.48
CA LEU A 97 -10.70 -2.60 3.95
C LEU A 97 -9.53 -1.71 4.38
N HIS A 98 -9.00 -0.95 3.42
CA HIS A 98 -7.92 -0.01 3.61
C HIS A 98 -8.26 1.37 3.02
N PRO A 99 -8.10 2.46 3.80
CA PRO A 99 -7.73 2.45 5.23
C PRO A 99 -8.86 1.84 6.10
N PRO A 100 -8.55 1.20 7.25
CA PRO A 100 -9.57 0.63 8.14
C PRO A 100 -10.48 1.69 8.78
N GLN A 101 -9.96 2.91 8.93
CA GLN A 101 -10.71 4.08 9.36
C GLN A 101 -10.56 5.16 8.30
N VAL A 102 -11.69 5.65 7.80
CA VAL A 102 -11.72 6.70 6.79
C VAL A 102 -11.69 8.04 7.51
N SER A 103 -10.72 8.89 7.17
CA SER A 103 -10.67 10.27 7.65
C SER A 103 -11.80 11.09 7.05
N ASP A 104 -12.03 12.31 7.55
CA ASP A 104 -12.96 13.23 6.90
C ASP A 104 -12.60 13.41 5.41
N ILE A 105 -13.64 13.55 4.59
CA ILE A 105 -13.53 13.75 3.15
C ILE A 105 -13.61 15.25 2.89
N PHE A 106 -12.62 15.82 2.24
CA PHE A 106 -12.56 17.25 1.93
C PHE A 106 -12.90 17.53 0.45
N TYR A 107 -13.38 18.73 0.14
CA TYR A 107 -13.64 19.09 -1.26
C TYR A 107 -12.33 19.10 -2.08
N GLY A 108 -12.38 18.55 -3.30
CA GLY A 108 -11.20 18.43 -4.17
C GLY A 108 -10.24 17.31 -3.77
N GLN A 109 -10.62 16.46 -2.81
CA GLN A 109 -9.88 15.26 -2.45
C GLN A 109 -10.57 14.02 -3.04
N ASP A 110 -9.74 13.14 -3.60
CA ASP A 110 -10.14 11.77 -3.91
C ASP A 110 -9.78 10.85 -2.74
N ILE A 111 -10.68 9.92 -2.39
CA ILE A 111 -10.44 8.88 -1.41
C ILE A 111 -10.61 7.53 -2.07
N ILE A 112 -9.62 6.67 -1.83
CA ILE A 112 -9.57 5.34 -2.41
C ILE A 112 -9.63 4.34 -1.27
N ILE A 113 -10.78 3.68 -1.16
CA ILE A 113 -11.00 2.58 -0.23
C ILE A 113 -10.86 1.28 -1.02
N ALA A 114 -9.92 0.45 -0.63
CA ALA A 114 -9.69 -0.85 -1.26
C ALA A 114 -9.99 -1.97 -0.27
N GLY A 115 -10.68 -3.02 -0.72
CA GLY A 115 -11.00 -4.18 0.09
C GLY A 115 -11.07 -5.46 -0.73
N ARG A 116 -11.31 -6.58 -0.06
CA ARG A 116 -11.53 -7.88 -0.68
C ARG A 116 -12.94 -8.35 -0.40
N TYR A 117 -13.48 -9.17 -1.29
CA TYR A 117 -14.79 -9.80 -1.12
C TYR A 117 -14.69 -11.31 -1.32
N ARG A 118 -15.57 -12.07 -0.65
CA ARG A 118 -15.53 -13.54 -0.71
C ARG A 118 -16.25 -14.14 -1.92
N LYS A 119 -17.29 -13.47 -2.44
CA LYS A 119 -18.12 -13.97 -3.54
C LYS A 119 -18.46 -12.86 -4.52
N ALA A 120 -18.47 -13.20 -5.81
CA ALA A 120 -19.01 -12.36 -6.87
C ALA A 120 -20.53 -12.22 -6.70
N GLY A 121 -21.09 -11.10 -7.16
CA GLY A 121 -22.51 -10.80 -7.09
C GLY A 121 -22.83 -9.32 -6.98
N ARG A 122 -24.13 -9.01 -7.06
CA ARG A 122 -24.66 -7.67 -6.84
C ARG A 122 -24.67 -7.32 -5.37
N ALA A 123 -24.25 -6.10 -5.06
CA ALA A 123 -24.31 -5.54 -3.74
C ALA A 123 -24.67 -4.05 -3.79
N GLN A 124 -24.93 -3.47 -2.63
CA GLN A 124 -25.05 -2.02 -2.46
C GLN A 124 -23.91 -1.53 -1.60
N ALA A 125 -23.17 -0.53 -2.08
CA ALA A 125 -22.22 0.23 -1.29
C ALA A 125 -22.94 1.47 -0.73
N ILE A 126 -22.82 1.67 0.58
CA ILE A 126 -23.47 2.77 1.30
C ILE A 126 -22.39 3.57 2.02
N LEU A 127 -22.24 4.83 1.64
CA LEU A 127 -21.39 5.80 2.34
C LEU A 127 -22.26 6.66 3.24
N LYS A 128 -22.00 6.63 4.55
CA LYS A 128 -22.68 7.44 5.56
C LYS A 128 -21.70 8.41 6.18
N GLY A 129 -22.21 9.50 6.75
CA GLY A 129 -21.42 10.45 7.52
C GLY A 129 -22.25 11.67 7.89
N LEU A 130 -21.58 12.78 8.17
CA LEU A 130 -22.21 14.07 8.42
C LEU A 130 -21.78 15.08 7.34
N ARG A 131 -22.71 15.93 6.91
CA ARG A 131 -22.41 17.06 6.03
C ARG A 131 -22.97 18.31 6.68
N LYS A 132 -22.10 19.21 7.15
CA LYS A 132 -22.50 20.41 7.90
C LYS A 132 -23.38 20.09 9.12
N GLY A 133 -23.05 19.00 9.82
CA GLY A 133 -23.80 18.52 11.00
C GLY A 133 -25.07 17.73 10.71
N GLU A 134 -25.52 17.65 9.45
CA GLU A 134 -26.69 16.86 9.05
C GLU A 134 -26.28 15.46 8.57
N ARG A 135 -27.19 14.48 8.73
CA ARG A 135 -26.95 13.11 8.26
C ARG A 135 -26.78 13.10 6.74
N PHE A 136 -25.68 12.53 6.29
CA PHE A 136 -25.35 12.33 4.89
C PHE A 136 -25.33 10.83 4.56
N VAL A 137 -25.98 10.45 3.45
CA VAL A 137 -26.00 9.08 2.94
C VAL A 137 -25.95 9.10 1.42
N ILE A 138 -25.06 8.29 0.83
CA ILE A 138 -25.04 7.96 -0.60
C ILE A 138 -25.09 6.45 -0.74
N GLU A 139 -25.95 5.97 -1.64
CA GLU A 139 -26.10 4.56 -1.95
C GLU A 139 -25.79 4.32 -3.43
N LYS A 140 -25.02 3.28 -3.72
CA LYS A 140 -24.68 2.90 -5.10
C LYS A 140 -24.70 1.39 -5.25
N GLY A 141 -25.40 0.91 -6.28
CA GLY A 141 -25.31 -0.49 -6.70
C GLY A 141 -23.92 -0.78 -7.28
N VAL A 142 -23.34 -1.91 -6.88
CA VAL A 142 -22.04 -2.39 -7.35
C VAL A 142 -22.15 -3.87 -7.77
N ASP A 143 -21.46 -4.21 -8.85
CA ASP A 143 -21.35 -5.59 -9.34
C ASP A 143 -19.93 -6.10 -9.05
N PHE A 144 -19.80 -7.03 -8.08
CA PHE A 144 -18.53 -7.70 -7.82
C PHE A 144 -18.35 -8.86 -8.81
N THR A 145 -17.32 -8.77 -9.65
CA THR A 145 -16.99 -9.79 -10.67
C THR A 145 -16.15 -10.92 -10.07
N SER A 146 -16.04 -12.08 -10.73
CA SER A 146 -15.18 -13.18 -10.23
C SER A 146 -13.74 -13.11 -10.74
N LEU A 147 -13.57 -12.56 -11.95
CA LEU A 147 -12.29 -12.25 -12.60
C LEU A 147 -12.63 -11.32 -13.76
N ASP A 148 -11.99 -10.16 -13.79
CA ASP A 148 -12.11 -9.18 -14.86
C ASP A 148 -10.69 -8.78 -15.26
N GLU A 149 -10.31 -9.15 -16.49
CA GLU A 149 -8.95 -8.91 -17.00
C GLU A 149 -8.65 -7.41 -17.16
N ASP A 150 -9.68 -6.59 -17.36
CA ASP A 150 -9.53 -5.14 -17.46
C ASP A 150 -9.29 -4.49 -16.08
N LEU A 151 -9.54 -5.22 -14.99
CA LEU A 151 -9.41 -4.75 -13.61
C LEU A 151 -8.26 -5.43 -12.84
N ASP A 152 -7.32 -6.04 -13.55
CA ASP A 152 -6.18 -6.74 -12.95
C ASP A 152 -5.19 -5.84 -12.17
N PHE A 153 -5.33 -4.52 -12.31
CA PHE A 153 -4.61 -3.51 -11.54
C PHE A 153 -5.20 -3.27 -10.14
N ILE A 154 -6.46 -3.63 -9.89
CA ILE A 154 -7.10 -3.41 -8.58
C ILE A 154 -6.44 -4.24 -7.47
N PRO A 155 -6.15 -5.54 -7.65
CA PRO A 155 -5.48 -6.34 -6.62
C PRO A 155 -4.16 -5.74 -6.12
N ILE A 156 -3.37 -5.09 -6.99
CA ILE A 156 -2.12 -4.46 -6.53
C ILE A 156 -2.36 -3.17 -5.75
N ILE A 157 -3.36 -2.35 -6.12
CA ILE A 157 -3.72 -1.18 -5.32
C ILE A 157 -4.09 -1.64 -3.89
N TRP A 158 -4.92 -2.68 -3.78
CA TRP A 158 -5.27 -3.25 -2.48
C TRP A 158 -4.03 -3.76 -1.74
N ALA A 159 -3.17 -4.54 -2.40
CA ALA A 159 -2.00 -5.14 -1.77
C ALA A 159 -0.99 -4.10 -1.28
N LYS A 160 -0.75 -3.01 -2.04
CA LYS A 160 0.11 -1.90 -1.62
C LYS A 160 -0.46 -1.17 -0.40
N LYS A 161 -1.76 -0.88 -0.39
CA LYS A 161 -2.42 -0.24 0.76
C LYS A 161 -2.42 -1.13 1.99
N ARG A 162 -2.64 -2.44 1.83
CA ARG A 162 -2.52 -3.43 2.92
C ARG A 162 -1.10 -3.48 3.46
N ALA A 163 -0.10 -3.59 2.58
CA ALA A 163 1.31 -3.63 2.98
C ALA A 163 1.71 -2.34 3.72
N ALA A 164 1.30 -1.17 3.23
CA ALA A 164 1.57 0.12 3.90
C ALA A 164 0.93 0.18 5.30
N PHE A 165 -0.33 -0.26 5.43
CA PHE A 165 -1.00 -0.35 6.72
C PHE A 165 -0.25 -1.28 7.68
N LEU A 166 0.13 -2.49 7.24
CA LEU A 166 0.86 -3.45 8.09
C LEU A 166 2.23 -2.93 8.51
N LEU A 167 2.95 -2.28 7.60
CA LEU A 167 4.23 -1.63 7.87
C LEU A 167 4.06 -0.48 8.88
N SER A 168 2.98 0.29 8.77
CA SER A 168 2.59 1.33 9.74
C SER A 168 2.29 0.73 11.11
N GLU A 169 1.53 -0.37 11.20
CA GLU A 169 1.30 -1.08 12.47
C GLU A 169 2.61 -1.50 13.13
N ILE A 170 3.54 -2.07 12.35
CA ILE A 170 4.85 -2.49 12.85
C ILE A 170 5.65 -1.31 13.39
N ARG A 171 5.65 -0.17 12.71
CA ARG A 171 6.37 1.03 13.20
C ARG A 171 5.75 1.60 14.47
N LEU A 172 4.43 1.64 14.56
CA LEU A 172 3.73 2.33 15.64
C LEU A 172 3.57 1.46 16.90
N HIS A 173 3.52 0.15 16.74
CA HIS A 173 3.17 -0.80 17.80
C HIS A 173 4.19 -1.93 17.99
N GLY A 174 5.20 -2.02 17.12
CA GLY A 174 6.22 -3.06 17.16
C GLY A 174 5.93 -4.25 16.26
N GLU A 175 6.94 -5.11 16.09
CA GLU A 175 6.86 -6.25 15.19
C GLU A 175 5.98 -7.37 15.75
N ASN A 176 5.13 -7.92 14.90
CA ASN A 176 4.39 -9.14 15.16
C ASN A 176 4.59 -10.09 13.97
N LYS A 177 4.86 -11.36 14.25
CA LYS A 177 5.09 -12.40 13.25
C LYS A 177 3.97 -12.48 12.21
N GLU A 178 2.70 -12.38 12.62
CA GLU A 178 1.56 -12.44 11.70
C GLU A 178 1.57 -11.27 10.70
N LEU A 179 1.91 -10.07 11.15
CA LEU A 179 2.03 -8.89 10.29
C LEU A 179 3.20 -9.05 9.32
N VAL A 180 4.34 -9.54 9.81
CA VAL A 180 5.53 -9.79 9.00
C VAL A 180 5.26 -10.85 7.93
N ASP A 181 4.65 -11.97 8.32
CA ASP A 181 4.33 -13.07 7.42
C ASP A 181 3.37 -12.57 6.31
N GLU A 182 2.36 -11.77 6.66
CA GLU A 182 1.45 -11.19 5.66
C GLU A 182 2.15 -10.19 4.73
N ILE A 183 3.04 -9.31 5.24
CA ILE A 183 3.84 -8.41 4.40
C ILE A 183 4.70 -9.21 3.41
N VAL A 184 5.34 -10.28 3.87
CA VAL A 184 6.17 -11.16 3.03
C VAL A 184 5.33 -11.83 1.95
N GLU A 185 4.14 -12.32 2.30
CA GLU A 185 3.21 -12.92 1.34
C GLU A 185 2.73 -11.91 0.28
N LEU A 186 2.31 -10.71 0.71
CA LEU A 186 1.90 -9.64 -0.20
C LEU A 186 3.05 -9.21 -1.11
N GLY A 187 4.24 -9.04 -0.54
CA GLY A 187 5.45 -8.76 -1.27
C GLY A 187 5.70 -9.77 -2.37
N LYS A 188 5.74 -11.07 -2.01
CA LYS A 188 6.00 -12.16 -2.95
C LYS A 188 4.91 -12.34 -4.00
N LYS A 189 3.65 -12.09 -3.63
CA LYS A 189 2.53 -12.29 -4.56
C LYS A 189 2.41 -11.16 -5.57
N TYR A 190 2.64 -9.92 -5.13
CA TYR A 190 2.37 -8.71 -5.92
C TYR A 190 3.64 -7.96 -6.33
N GLY A 191 4.84 -8.48 -6.03
CA GLY A 191 6.10 -7.83 -6.38
C GLY A 191 6.36 -6.54 -5.61
N ILE A 192 5.79 -6.39 -4.41
CA ILE A 192 5.93 -5.18 -3.60
C ILE A 192 7.25 -5.26 -2.84
N VAL A 193 8.14 -4.29 -3.09
CA VAL A 193 9.38 -4.13 -2.34
C VAL A 193 9.06 -3.55 -0.97
N THR A 194 9.48 -4.26 0.07
CA THR A 194 9.29 -3.90 1.48
C THR A 194 10.58 -4.19 2.26
N PRO A 195 10.74 -3.62 3.47
CA PRO A 195 11.88 -3.96 4.34
C PRO A 195 11.96 -5.45 4.69
N TYR A 196 10.84 -6.19 4.59
CA TYR A 196 10.73 -7.60 4.97
C TYR A 196 10.89 -8.55 3.78
N THR A 197 11.04 -8.02 2.56
CA THR A 197 11.24 -8.82 1.35
C THR A 197 12.66 -8.69 0.84
N SER A 198 13.33 -9.81 0.59
CA SER A 198 14.67 -9.81 0.01
C SER A 198 14.59 -9.93 -1.52
N TYR A 199 14.71 -8.80 -2.21
CA TYR A 199 14.84 -8.75 -3.67
C TYR A 199 16.24 -8.31 -4.07
N LEU A 200 16.74 -8.85 -5.19
CA LEU A 200 17.96 -8.36 -5.81
C LEU A 200 17.63 -7.06 -6.55
N VAL A 201 17.91 -5.93 -5.91
CA VAL A 201 17.79 -4.59 -6.50
C VAL A 201 19.19 -4.09 -6.83
N ARG A 202 19.43 -3.74 -8.10
CA ARG A 202 20.72 -3.19 -8.53
C ARG A 202 20.91 -1.81 -7.93
N GLU A 203 22.17 -1.43 -7.74
CA GLU A 203 22.53 -0.16 -7.10
C GLU A 203 21.91 1.06 -7.81
N GLU A 204 21.89 1.02 -9.14
CA GLU A 204 21.29 2.05 -10.01
C GLU A 204 19.78 2.22 -9.79
N GLU A 205 19.09 1.16 -9.38
CA GLU A 205 17.63 1.13 -9.18
C GLU A 205 17.24 1.53 -7.74
N ARG A 206 18.14 1.33 -6.76
CA ARG A 206 17.85 1.51 -5.32
C ARG A 206 17.28 2.88 -4.97
N SER A 207 17.77 3.93 -5.64
CA SER A 207 17.34 5.32 -5.37
C SER A 207 15.89 5.60 -5.79
N ARG A 208 15.30 4.75 -6.65
CA ARG A 208 13.95 4.93 -7.20
C ARG A 208 12.93 3.97 -6.59
N ILE A 209 13.38 2.99 -5.83
CA ILE A 209 12.54 1.92 -5.28
C ILE A 209 12.33 2.15 -3.79
N PRO A 210 11.09 2.39 -3.34
CA PRO A 210 10.78 2.53 -1.93
C PRO A 210 11.28 1.33 -1.12
N PHE A 211 11.87 1.62 0.04
CA PHE A 211 12.45 0.64 0.97
C PHE A 211 13.59 -0.23 0.42
N ALA A 212 14.07 -0.02 -0.80
CA ALA A 212 15.18 -0.80 -1.32
C ALA A 212 16.44 -0.59 -0.46
N GLY A 213 16.95 -1.68 0.12
CA GLY A 213 18.10 -1.64 1.02
C GLY A 213 17.79 -1.19 2.45
N VAL A 214 16.51 -0.96 2.80
CA VAL A 214 16.10 -0.71 4.18
C VAL A 214 15.94 -2.06 4.89
N ALA A 215 16.81 -2.33 5.86
CA ALA A 215 16.70 -3.54 6.68
C ALA A 215 15.53 -3.44 7.67
N PRO A 216 14.94 -4.58 8.10
CA PRO A 216 13.84 -4.58 9.08
C PRO A 216 14.15 -3.81 10.37
N HIS A 217 15.35 -3.97 10.94
CA HIS A 217 15.74 -3.26 12.17
C HIS A 217 15.78 -1.74 11.94
N ALA A 218 16.39 -1.29 10.85
CA ALA A 218 16.46 0.13 10.48
C ALA A 218 15.06 0.70 10.25
N PHE A 219 14.18 -0.05 9.59
CA PHE A 219 12.79 0.34 9.38
C PHE A 219 12.02 0.57 10.70
N ARG A 220 12.25 -0.29 11.70
CA ARG A 220 11.57 -0.24 13.00
C ARG A 220 12.10 0.85 13.91
N GLU A 221 13.43 1.02 13.96
CA GLU A 221 14.09 1.81 14.99
C GLU A 221 14.36 3.26 14.57
N GLU A 222 14.47 3.53 13.27
CA GLU A 222 14.77 4.88 12.78
C GLU A 222 13.51 5.76 12.73
N ALA A 223 13.18 6.33 13.88
CA ALA A 223 12.10 7.31 14.04
C ALA A 223 12.53 8.74 13.70
N VAL A 224 13.83 9.05 13.80
CA VAL A 224 14.41 10.40 13.68
C VAL A 224 15.44 10.42 12.56
N GLY A 225 15.63 11.57 11.92
CA GLY A 225 16.59 11.77 10.85
C GLY A 225 16.02 11.54 9.46
N LYS A 226 16.90 11.68 8.45
CA LYS A 226 16.55 11.57 7.02
C LYS A 226 15.79 10.29 6.68
N ARG A 227 16.23 9.16 7.22
CA ARG A 227 15.61 7.86 6.91
C ARG A 227 14.23 7.74 7.55
N GLY A 228 14.04 8.20 8.79
CA GLY A 228 12.73 8.19 9.44
C GLY A 228 11.69 9.01 8.67
N VAL A 229 12.08 10.21 8.21
CA VAL A 229 11.25 11.07 7.35
C VAL A 229 10.95 10.41 6.01
N MET A 230 11.97 9.86 5.33
CA MET A 230 11.78 9.12 4.07
C MET A 230 10.80 7.96 4.24
N ILE A 231 10.96 7.14 5.29
CA ILE A 231 10.04 6.01 5.57
C ILE A 231 8.61 6.51 5.77
N ALA A 232 8.41 7.55 6.57
CA ALA A 232 7.08 8.07 6.87
C ALA A 232 6.40 8.65 5.60
N LYS A 233 7.15 9.38 4.77
CA LYS A 233 6.65 9.89 3.48
C LYS A 233 6.28 8.76 2.51
N GLU A 234 7.13 7.74 2.38
CA GLU A 234 6.86 6.60 1.49
C GLU A 234 5.64 5.79 1.95
N LEU A 235 5.45 5.58 3.26
CA LEU A 235 4.25 4.93 3.79
C LEU A 235 2.98 5.76 3.51
N ALA A 236 3.01 7.06 3.81
CA ALA A 236 1.87 7.94 3.54
C ALA A 236 1.52 7.98 2.05
N LYS A 237 2.53 7.94 1.17
CA LYS A 237 2.36 7.83 -0.28
C LYS A 237 1.67 6.53 -0.69
N MET A 238 2.16 5.39 -0.20
CA MET A 238 1.54 4.08 -0.47
C MET A 238 0.10 3.97 0.05
N GLU A 239 -0.21 4.61 1.18
CA GLU A 239 -1.56 4.64 1.75
C GLU A 239 -2.52 5.51 0.93
N ARG A 240 -2.07 6.67 0.43
CA ARG A 240 -2.92 7.64 -0.28
C ARG A 240 -3.09 7.30 -1.76
N GLU A 241 -2.00 7.03 -2.45
CA GLU A 241 -2.01 6.87 -3.90
C GLU A 241 -2.69 5.56 -4.35
N ALA A 242 -3.20 5.56 -5.58
CA ALA A 242 -3.59 4.35 -6.31
C ALA A 242 -2.62 4.05 -7.45
N ALA A 243 -1.34 4.38 -7.26
CA ALA A 243 -0.31 4.09 -8.23
C ALA A 243 -0.29 2.58 -8.54
N THR A 244 -0.74 2.24 -9.74
CA THR A 244 -0.81 0.86 -10.25
C THR A 244 0.56 0.36 -10.68
N ALA A 245 1.45 1.26 -11.11
CA ALA A 245 2.82 0.94 -11.48
C ALA A 245 3.61 0.53 -10.22
N ALA A 246 4.07 -0.73 -10.17
CA ALA A 246 5.18 -1.09 -9.29
C ALA A 246 6.46 -0.40 -9.79
N PRO A 247 7.43 -0.09 -8.90
CA PRO A 247 8.74 0.34 -9.34
C PRO A 247 9.31 -0.69 -10.33
N GLU A 248 9.85 -0.24 -11.46
CA GLU A 248 10.54 -1.14 -12.39
C GLU A 248 11.80 -1.67 -11.71
N VAL A 249 11.76 -2.94 -11.32
CA VAL A 249 12.93 -3.68 -10.85
C VAL A 249 13.23 -4.72 -11.92
N GLU A 250 14.43 -4.75 -12.49
CA GLU A 250 14.74 -5.70 -13.57
C GLU A 250 14.53 -7.15 -13.13
N SER A 251 14.74 -7.45 -11.85
CA SER A 251 14.53 -8.77 -11.26
C SER A 251 13.06 -9.12 -11.00
N ILE A 252 12.13 -8.17 -11.12
CA ILE A 252 10.69 -8.34 -10.85
C ILE A 252 9.86 -7.75 -12.00
N LYS A 253 9.16 -8.60 -12.74
CA LYS A 253 8.18 -8.16 -13.74
C LYS A 253 6.78 -8.43 -13.28
N GLN A 254 5.94 -7.42 -13.26
CA GLN A 254 4.51 -7.59 -13.01
C GLN A 254 3.74 -7.36 -14.30
N ILE A 255 2.94 -8.36 -14.69
CA ILE A 255 2.09 -8.31 -15.87
C ILE A 255 0.70 -8.74 -15.41
N GLY A 256 -0.28 -7.84 -15.53
CA GLY A 256 -1.61 -8.04 -14.96
C GLY A 256 -1.57 -8.52 -13.52
N THR A 257 -2.26 -9.63 -13.23
CA THR A 257 -2.30 -10.22 -11.89
C THR A 257 -1.08 -11.08 -11.52
N LYS A 258 -0.10 -11.28 -12.40
CA LYS A 258 1.03 -12.17 -12.16
C LYS A 258 2.34 -11.39 -11.97
N THR A 259 3.09 -11.84 -10.98
CA THR A 259 4.44 -11.36 -10.70
C THR A 259 5.45 -12.43 -11.10
N PHE A 260 6.54 -12.02 -11.72
CA PHE A 260 7.60 -12.88 -12.20
C PHE A 260 8.94 -12.44 -11.63
N TYR A 261 9.71 -13.41 -11.11
CA TYR A 261 11.02 -13.20 -10.50
C TYR A 261 12.13 -13.77 -11.37
N LEU A 262 13.16 -12.98 -11.66
CA LEU A 262 14.32 -13.44 -12.38
C LEU A 262 15.21 -14.31 -11.48
N LYS A 263 15.31 -15.61 -11.77
CA LYS A 263 16.19 -16.57 -11.09
C LYS A 263 16.97 -17.38 -12.14
N LYS A 264 18.32 -17.34 -12.07
CA LYS A 264 19.21 -18.09 -12.98
C LYS A 264 18.83 -17.91 -14.47
N ASP A 265 18.70 -16.66 -14.92
CA ASP A 265 18.36 -16.30 -16.31
C ASP A 265 16.95 -16.76 -16.77
N ARG A 266 16.02 -16.95 -15.83
CA ARG A 266 14.64 -17.33 -16.12
C ARG A 266 13.67 -16.56 -15.25
N TYR A 267 12.62 -16.03 -15.85
CA TYR A 267 11.50 -15.46 -15.11
C TYR A 267 10.61 -16.59 -14.58
N LEU A 268 10.41 -16.64 -13.26
CA LEU A 268 9.56 -17.62 -12.60
C LEU A 268 8.34 -16.90 -12.04
N ASP A 269 7.14 -17.38 -12.37
CA ASP A 269 5.89 -16.96 -11.73
C ASP A 269 5.99 -17.06 -10.21
N ALA A 270 5.50 -16.05 -9.49
CA ALA A 270 5.46 -16.00 -8.03
C ALA A 270 4.78 -17.23 -7.40
N GLU A 271 3.85 -17.85 -8.12
CA GLU A 271 3.14 -19.05 -7.66
C GLU A 271 3.96 -20.35 -7.90
N TYR A 272 5.06 -20.30 -8.65
CA TYR A 272 5.87 -21.47 -8.99
C TYR A 272 6.59 -22.04 -7.76
N LYS A 273 6.46 -23.36 -7.58
CA LYS A 273 7.25 -24.14 -6.62
C LYS A 273 7.98 -25.27 -7.35
N GLU A 274 9.18 -25.63 -6.89
CA GLU A 274 10.04 -26.60 -7.58
C GLU A 274 9.42 -28.00 -7.66
N GLU A 275 8.57 -28.35 -6.69
CA GLU A 275 7.79 -29.59 -6.61
C GLU A 275 6.53 -29.63 -7.50
N MET A 276 6.16 -28.52 -8.15
CA MET A 276 5.00 -28.49 -9.04
C MET A 276 5.20 -29.38 -10.26
N LYS A 277 4.11 -30.00 -10.72
CA LYS A 277 4.09 -30.67 -12.03
C LYS A 277 4.44 -29.64 -13.10
N SER A 278 5.46 -29.93 -13.89
CA SER A 278 5.92 -29.03 -14.94
C SER A 278 5.94 -29.69 -16.31
N LYS A 279 5.57 -28.92 -17.34
CA LYS A 279 5.75 -29.27 -18.74
C LYS A 279 6.71 -28.28 -19.40
N GLU A 280 7.71 -28.81 -20.08
CA GLU A 280 8.60 -28.01 -20.92
C GLU A 280 8.00 -27.87 -22.32
N ILE A 281 8.04 -26.65 -22.85
CA ILE A 281 7.51 -26.31 -24.17
C ILE A 281 8.57 -25.48 -24.89
N ARG A 282 8.96 -25.93 -26.09
CA ARG A 282 9.91 -25.21 -26.92
C ARG A 282 9.25 -23.97 -27.54
N PHE A 283 9.91 -22.82 -27.44
CA PHE A 283 9.46 -21.55 -28.02
C PHE A 283 9.23 -21.71 -29.53
N GLY A 284 8.08 -21.21 -30.02
CA GLY A 284 7.72 -21.29 -31.44
C GLY A 284 7.31 -22.67 -31.95
N SER A 285 7.27 -23.71 -31.09
CA SER A 285 6.78 -25.03 -31.49
C SER A 285 5.25 -25.06 -31.69
N GLN A 286 4.74 -26.12 -32.32
CA GLN A 286 3.29 -26.32 -32.42
C GLN A 286 2.63 -26.39 -31.03
N GLU A 287 3.30 -26.99 -30.04
CA GLU A 287 2.81 -27.03 -28.66
C GLU A 287 2.74 -25.66 -28.00
N TYR A 288 3.69 -24.77 -28.31
CA TYR A 288 3.69 -23.38 -27.86
C TYR A 288 2.46 -22.62 -28.37
N PHE A 289 2.14 -22.73 -29.65
CA PHE A 289 0.94 -22.11 -30.20
C PHE A 289 -0.36 -22.78 -29.70
N ASN A 290 -0.34 -24.10 -29.49
CA ASN A 290 -1.48 -24.81 -28.92
C ASN A 290 -1.77 -24.38 -27.47
N LEU A 291 -0.74 -24.01 -26.70
CA LEU A 291 -0.89 -23.46 -25.34
C LEU A 291 -1.72 -22.18 -25.37
N PHE A 292 -1.45 -21.25 -26.28
CA PHE A 292 -2.20 -19.99 -26.38
C PHE A 292 -3.60 -20.13 -26.95
N LYS A 293 -3.83 -21.14 -27.79
CA LYS A 293 -5.20 -21.48 -28.20
C LYS A 293 -6.02 -21.99 -27.03
N LYS A 294 -5.39 -22.74 -26.12
CA LYS A 294 -6.04 -23.27 -24.91
C LYS A 294 -6.21 -22.20 -23.82
N TYR A 295 -5.22 -21.32 -23.68
CA TYR A 295 -5.13 -20.33 -22.59
C TYR A 295 -4.79 -18.93 -23.14
N PRO A 296 -5.68 -18.31 -23.95
CA PRO A 296 -5.40 -17.05 -24.62
C PRO A 296 -5.09 -15.90 -23.64
N GLN A 297 -5.76 -15.86 -22.49
CA GLN A 297 -5.57 -14.85 -21.45
C GLN A 297 -4.17 -14.85 -20.81
N TYR A 298 -3.45 -15.97 -20.93
CA TYR A 298 -2.09 -16.08 -20.41
C TYR A 298 -1.02 -15.67 -21.43
N ALA A 299 -1.38 -15.45 -22.70
CA ALA A 299 -0.41 -15.17 -23.78
C ALA A 299 0.50 -13.97 -23.48
N ARG A 300 -0.06 -12.91 -22.88
CA ARG A 300 0.67 -11.70 -22.47
C ARG A 300 1.83 -11.98 -21.50
N TYR A 301 1.72 -13.03 -20.67
CA TYR A 301 2.77 -13.40 -19.73
C TYR A 301 3.97 -14.03 -20.43
N PHE A 302 3.74 -14.82 -21.46
CA PHE A 302 4.82 -15.48 -22.20
C PHE A 302 5.58 -14.54 -23.13
N ALA A 303 5.05 -13.34 -23.40
CA ALA A 303 5.71 -12.34 -24.23
C ALA A 303 6.91 -11.66 -23.55
N ILE A 304 7.06 -11.74 -22.22
CA ILE A 304 8.08 -10.96 -21.49
C ILE A 304 9.50 -11.54 -21.55
N SER A 305 9.64 -12.82 -21.90
CA SER A 305 10.92 -13.52 -22.00
C SER A 305 10.78 -14.85 -22.74
N LYS A 306 11.82 -15.23 -23.51
CA LYS A 306 11.95 -16.57 -24.11
C LYS A 306 12.30 -17.65 -23.07
N LYS A 307 12.75 -17.25 -21.88
CA LYS A 307 13.03 -18.11 -20.73
C LYS A 307 12.12 -17.72 -19.58
N ILE A 308 10.93 -18.32 -19.54
CA ILE A 308 9.91 -18.07 -18.51
C ILE A 308 9.27 -19.37 -18.01
N THR A 309 8.78 -19.35 -16.78
CA THR A 309 7.90 -20.37 -16.21
C THR A 309 6.63 -19.68 -15.73
N VAL A 310 5.48 -20.07 -16.29
CA VAL A 310 4.16 -19.53 -15.93
C VAL A 310 3.34 -20.64 -15.28
N VAL A 311 2.68 -20.33 -14.17
CA VAL A 311 1.76 -21.27 -13.51
C VAL A 311 0.35 -21.01 -14.01
N ILE A 312 -0.26 -22.04 -14.60
CA ILE A 312 -1.64 -22.02 -15.09
C ILE A 312 -2.37 -23.19 -14.42
N GLU A 313 -3.44 -22.87 -13.69
CA GLU A 313 -4.31 -23.88 -13.05
C GLU A 313 -3.54 -24.91 -12.19
N GLY A 314 -2.47 -24.48 -11.51
CA GLY A 314 -1.63 -25.33 -10.64
C GLY A 314 -0.56 -26.16 -11.38
N MET A 315 -0.40 -25.97 -12.69
CA MET A 315 0.65 -26.61 -13.50
C MET A 315 1.67 -25.58 -14.01
N ALA A 316 2.96 -25.92 -13.94
CA ALA A 316 4.04 -25.05 -14.40
C ALA A 316 4.37 -25.30 -15.89
N TYR A 317 4.33 -24.26 -16.71
CA TYR A 317 4.71 -24.31 -18.11
C TYR A 317 6.05 -23.60 -18.31
N LYS A 318 7.10 -24.37 -18.60
CA LYS A 318 8.49 -23.90 -18.75
C LYS A 318 8.80 -23.70 -20.23
N ILE A 319 8.97 -22.45 -20.66
CA ILE A 319 9.38 -22.16 -22.03
C ILE A 319 10.89 -22.28 -22.18
N VAL A 320 11.33 -23.09 -23.12
CA VAL A 320 12.75 -23.31 -23.45
C VAL A 320 12.99 -22.96 -24.92
N GLU A 321 14.23 -22.66 -25.29
CA GLU A 321 14.60 -22.34 -26.69
C GLU A 321 14.68 -23.58 -27.59
#